data_AF-A0A3M3XJ48-F1
#
_entry.id   AF-A0A3M3XJ48-F1
#
_cell.length_a   1.000
_cell.length_b   1.000
_cell.length_c   1.000
_cell.angle_alpha   90.00
_cell.angle_beta   90.00
_cell.angle_gamma   90.00
#
_symmetry.space_group_name_H-M   'P 1'
#
loop_
_entity.id
_entity.type
_entity.pdbx_description
1 polymer ?
#
loop_
_entity_poly.entity_id
_entity_poly.type
_entity_poly.pdbx_seq_one_letter_code
_entity_poly.pdbx_strand_id
1 'polypeptide(L)' 'MTSISIDADIKAKWPQGHCSHSPGTPEELMIIAVDLLIKELGTDGARSFIGQVLSRYAAAKLPA' A
#
# COMPACT_ATOMS: atom_id res chain seq x y z
N MET A 1 -14.69 -15.72 -8.28
CA MET A 1 -13.81 -14.59 -7.94
C MET A 1 -12.77 -15.11 -6.98
N THR A 2 -11.49 -15.12 -7.36
CA THR A 2 -10.40 -15.62 -6.51
C THR A 2 -10.21 -14.67 -5.34
N SER A 3 -10.68 -15.05 -4.15
CA SER A 3 -10.42 -14.32 -2.91
C SER A 3 -8.98 -14.58 -2.49
N ILE A 4 -8.10 -13.61 -2.69
CA ILE A 4 -6.73 -13.66 -2.18
C ILE A 4 -6.80 -13.39 -0.67
N SER A 5 -6.36 -14.36 0.14
CA SER A 5 -6.18 -14.18 1.58
C SER A 5 -4.76 -13.70 1.84
N ILE A 6 -4.60 -12.74 2.73
CA ILE A 6 -3.30 -12.22 3.16
C ILE A 6 -3.08 -12.61 4.62
N ASP A 7 -1.88 -13.12 4.90
CA ASP A 7 -1.37 -13.31 6.26
C ASP A 7 -0.07 -12.50 6.37
N ALA A 8 -0.14 -11.37 7.07
CA ALA A 8 0.96 -10.44 7.21
C ALA A 8 0.95 -9.77 8.59
N ASP A 9 2.13 -9.57 9.16
CA ASP A 9 2.34 -8.76 10.36
C ASP A 9 3.19 -7.54 10.00
N ILE A 10 2.56 -6.37 9.96
CA ILE A 10 3.18 -5.10 9.56
C ILE A 10 3.47 -4.29 10.81
N LYS A 11 4.75 -4.07 11.08
CA LYS A 11 5.25 -3.31 12.22
C LYS A 11 5.93 -2.03 11.73
N ALA A 12 5.27 -0.87 11.86
CA ALA A 12 5.84 0.41 11.48
C ALA A 12 6.18 1.28 12.69
N LYS A 13 7.39 1.83 12.71
CA LYS A 13 7.93 2.64 13.82
C LYS A 13 8.19 4.06 13.34
N TRP A 14 7.72 5.03 14.10
CA TRP A 14 7.98 6.46 13.87
C TRP A 14 8.28 7.16 15.20
N PRO A 15 8.85 8.37 15.18
CA PRO A 15 9.25 9.06 16.42
C PRO A 15 8.10 9.27 17.43
N GLN A 16 6.86 9.36 16.96
CA GLN A 16 5.66 9.55 17.79
C GLN A 16 5.03 8.23 18.28
N GLY A 17 5.55 7.05 17.91
CA GLY A 17 5.00 5.77 18.34
C GLY A 17 5.24 4.59 17.40
N HIS A 18 4.62 3.46 17.72
CA HIS A 18 4.65 2.24 16.93
C HIS A 18 3.22 1.81 16.60
N CYS A 19 2.99 1.29 15.39
CA CYS A 19 1.77 0.57 15.05
C CYS A 19 2.10 -0.86 14.59
N SER A 20 1.17 -1.77 14.90
CA SER A 20 1.15 -3.13 14.37
C SER A 20 -0.18 -3.32 13.64
N HIS A 21 -0.13 -3.85 12.43
CA HIS A 21 -1.30 -4.16 11.63
C HIS A 21 -1.23 -5.59 11.10
N SER A 22 -2.39 -6.22 10.96
CA SER A 22 -2.51 -7.57 10.41
C SER A 22 -3.64 -7.62 9.38
N PRO A 23 -3.40 -7.18 8.13
CA PRO A 23 -4.43 -7.19 7.10
C PRO A 23 -4.75 -8.61 6.65
N GLY A 24 -6.03 -8.93 6.50
CA GLY A 24 -6.54 -10.19 5.95
C GLY A 24 -6.83 -10.14 4.45
N THR A 25 -6.93 -8.93 3.88
CA THR A 25 -7.28 -8.71 2.47
C THR A 25 -6.30 -7.77 1.76
N PRO A 26 -6.21 -7.83 0.42
CA PRO A 26 -5.45 -6.86 -0.37
C PRO A 26 -5.87 -5.41 -0.12
N GLU A 27 -7.17 -5.16 0.06
CA GLU A 27 -7.71 -3.82 0.34
C GLU A 27 -7.22 -3.29 1.68
N GLU A 28 -7.28 -4.11 2.74
CA GLU A 28 -6.76 -3.74 4.06
C GLU A 28 -5.25 -3.47 4.02
N LEU A 29 -4.49 -4.32 3.33
CA LEU A 29 -3.06 -4.13 3.14
C LEU A 29 -2.78 -2.79 2.42
N MET A 30 -3.53 -2.49 1.37
CA MET A 30 -3.33 -1.27 0.60
C MET A 30 -3.64 -0.01 1.42
N ILE A 31 -4.69 -0.03 2.24
CA ILE A 31 -5.02 1.08 3.15
C ILE A 31 -3.83 1.36 4.09
N ILE A 32 -3.28 0.31 4.72
CA ILE A 32 -2.12 0.44 5.61
C ILE A 32 -0.92 0.99 4.83
N ALA A 33 -0.62 0.46 3.64
CA ALA A 33 0.50 0.90 2.84
C ALA A 33 0.39 2.38 2.42
N VAL A 34 -0.79 2.84 2.02
CA VAL A 34 -1.02 4.26 1.67
C VAL A 34 -0.86 5.17 2.88
N ASP A 35 -1.40 4.79 4.04
CA ASP A 35 -1.26 5.57 5.27
C ASP A 35 0.21 5.75 5.66
N LEU A 36 1.00 4.67 5.62
CA LEU A 36 2.44 4.74 5.87
C LEU A 36 3.16 5.61 4.85
N LEU A 37 2.80 5.51 3.56
CA LEU A 37 3.39 6.31 2.49
C LEU A 37 3.10 7.81 2.65
N ILE A 38 1.89 8.17 3.06
CA ILE A 38 1.51 9.57 3.35
C ILE A 38 2.27 10.08 4.57
N LYS A 39 2.43 9.27 5.62
CA LYS A 39 3.20 9.65 6.82
C LYS A 39 4.67 9.93 6.50
N GLU A 40 5.25 9.18 5.56
CA GLU A 40 6.66 9.32 5.16
C GLU A 40 6.89 10.43 4.13
N LEU A 41 6.06 10.51 3.08
CA LEU A 41 6.28 11.36 1.91
C LEU A 41 5.35 12.57 1.81
N GLY A 42 4.35 12.66 2.69
CA GLY A 42 3.22 13.57 2.54
C GLY A 42 2.26 13.15 1.42
N THR A 43 1.11 13.82 1.36
CA THR A 43 0.01 13.47 0.42
C THR A 43 0.43 13.54 -1.05
N ASP A 44 1.13 14.59 -1.45
CA ASP A 44 1.55 14.77 -2.85
C ASP A 44 2.64 13.78 -3.26
N GLY A 45 3.59 13.50 -2.35
CA GLY A 45 4.63 12.50 -2.55
C GLY A 45 4.03 11.10 -2.71
N ALA A 46 3.09 10.73 -1.84
CA ALA A 46 2.36 9.46 -1.93
C ALA A 46 1.58 9.34 -3.25
N ARG A 47 0.87 10.40 -3.66
CA ARG A 47 0.12 10.43 -4.92
C ARG A 47 1.04 10.23 -6.14
N SER A 48 2.17 10.93 -6.17
CA SER A 48 3.16 10.81 -7.24
C SER A 48 3.71 9.38 -7.32
N PHE A 49 4.07 8.79 -6.18
CA PHE A 49 4.57 7.42 -6.12
C PHE A 49 3.54 6.40 -6.61
N ILE A 50 2.29 6.49 -6.15
CA ILE A 50 1.21 5.60 -6.60
C ILE A 50 1.01 5.73 -8.12
N GLY A 51 1.04 6.95 -8.65
CA GLY A 51 0.98 7.20 -10.09
C GLY A 51 2.09 6.48 -10.87
N GLN A 52 3.32 6.51 -10.35
CA GLN A 52 4.45 5.78 -10.95
C GLN A 52 4.21 4.27 -10.95
N VAL A 53 3.70 3.69 -9.86
CA VAL A 53 3.37 2.27 -9.80
C VAL A 53 2.30 1.91 -10.84
N LEU A 54 1.20 2.68 -10.89
CA LEU A 54 0.10 2.45 -11.84
C LEU A 54 0.55 2.57 -13.30
N SER A 55 1.49 3.46 -13.60
CA SER A 55 2.03 3.62 -14.97
C SER A 55 2.66 2.34 -15.52
N ARG A 56 3.19 1.47 -14.65
CA ARG A 56 3.77 0.17 -15.05
C ARG A 56 2.73 -0.78 -15.62
N TYR A 57 1.50 -0.70 -15.15
CA TYR A 57 0.36 -1.48 -15.63
C TYR A 57 -0.33 -0.84 -16.84
N ALA A 58 -0.15 0.46 -17.07
CA ALA A 58 -0.58 1.10 -18.30
C ALA A 58 0.35 0.74 -19.48
N ALA A 59 1.66 0.61 -19.22
CA ALA A 59 2.65 0.20 -20.21
C ALA A 59 2.63 -1.31 -20.50
N ALA A 60 2.44 -2.12 -19.46
CA ALA A 60 2.18 -3.54 -19.61
C ALA A 60 0.69 -3.72 -19.95
N LYS A 61 0.35 -3.72 -21.24
CA LYS A 61 -0.99 -4.11 -21.74
C LYS A 61 -1.44 -5.37 -21.00
N LEU A 62 -2.30 -5.20 -19.99
CA LEU A 62 -2.77 -6.31 -19.16
C LEU A 62 -3.38 -7.36 -20.09
N PRO A 63 -3.01 -8.66 -19.98
CA PRO A 63 -3.77 -9.68 -20.67
C PRO A 63 -5.23 -9.57 -20.22
N ALA A 64 -6.11 -9.46 -21.21
CA ALA A 64 -7.56 -9.34 -21.04
C ALA A 64 -8.14 -10.51 -20.24
#